data_AF-A0A9F5N1R8-F1
#
_entry.id   AF-A0A9F5N1R8-F1
#
_cell.length_a   1.000
_cell.length_b   1.000
_cell.length_c   1.000
_cell.angle_alpha   90.00
_cell.angle_beta   90.00
_cell.angle_gamma   90.00
#
_symmetry.space_group_name_H-M   'P 1'
#
loop_
_entity.id
_entity.type
_entity.pdbx_description
1 polymer ?
#
loop_
_entity_poly.entity_id
_entity_poly.type
_entity_poly.pdbx_seq_one_letter_code
_entity_poly.pdbx_strand_id
1 'polypeptide(L)'
;MGNWPGGPSQPHTRGRNLCSRHRASTSEESDPVRKSSLPAERPADPPRYSRIKNWQTGSILYDTLSAQARQEVPCNGKRCLGSTMLPKQMLAGPEGPHSEAALLSLAQEFIDLYYSSMKRAQSQAHRQRLQEVERQIANTGSYQLLEAELVFGAKHAWRNAARCLGRIQWNKLQVFDARDITSAQEMFTFVCTHINYATNRGNLRSAITIFPPRVAGRGDFRIWNQQLIRYAGYKQPDGTILGDPANVEITELCIQYGWRPPYGRFDVLPLLLQAPDEDPELFILPAELVLEVPITHPTLPWFEDLGLRWYALPAVANMLLEIGGLEFPAAPFSGWYVGCEIGMRDFCDAQRYNLLQEVAEQMGLDTRTTLSLWKDKAAVEMNVAVLHSFQLAKVTIVDHHAVAESFMKHLENEQRIRGGCPADWVWLVPPISGSLTPIFHQELVNYQLSPGFRYQADPWKSYIPKGTTITRKKTFKEIANAVKISAKLMGHVMAQRVKATILYASETGKSKAYAFNLKELFQSAFAPRVMCLDEYDVVSLEHETLVLVVTSTFGNGDPPENGERLRFPLCISAWIGIQAGINPPAP
;
A
#
# COMPACT_ATOMS: atom_id res chain seq x y z
N MET A 1 -3.22 -30.60 -52.26
CA MET A 1 -3.05 -29.82 -53.51
C MET A 1 -2.30 -28.56 -53.07
N GLY A 2 -1.07 -28.22 -53.47
CA GLY A 2 -0.15 -28.61 -54.56
C GLY A 2 0.56 -27.31 -55.01
N ASN A 3 1.81 -27.22 -55.47
CA ASN A 3 2.87 -28.20 -55.77
C ASN A 3 4.28 -27.55 -55.64
N TRP A 4 5.34 -28.37 -55.68
CA TRP A 4 6.77 -27.99 -55.86
C TRP A 4 7.11 -27.81 -57.37
N PRO A 5 8.17 -27.06 -57.78
CA PRO A 5 9.61 -27.48 -57.74
C PRO A 5 10.61 -26.33 -57.43
N GLY A 6 11.96 -26.46 -57.39
CA GLY A 6 12.91 -27.58 -57.56
C GLY A 6 14.39 -27.13 -57.36
N GLY A 7 15.35 -28.07 -57.29
CA GLY A 7 16.81 -27.82 -57.08
C GLY A 7 17.62 -27.64 -58.40
N PRO A 8 18.97 -27.87 -58.45
CA PRO A 8 19.93 -28.55 -57.53
C PRO A 8 20.98 -27.55 -56.94
N SER A 9 22.27 -27.79 -56.59
CA SER A 9 23.27 -28.90 -56.72
C SER A 9 24.44 -28.80 -55.67
N GLN A 10 25.56 -29.54 -55.88
CA GLN A 10 26.89 -29.36 -55.25
C GLN A 10 28.01 -29.63 -56.29
N PRO A 11 29.32 -29.43 -55.96
CA PRO A 11 30.13 -30.59 -55.55
C PRO A 11 31.18 -30.33 -54.42
N HIS A 12 31.88 -31.41 -54.02
CA HIS A 12 32.76 -31.51 -52.85
C HIS A 12 34.16 -30.88 -52.96
N THR A 13 34.85 -30.80 -51.81
CA THR A 13 36.21 -31.37 -51.66
C THR A 13 36.47 -31.84 -50.22
N ARG A 14 37.45 -32.73 -50.01
CA ARG A 14 37.89 -33.27 -48.70
C ARG A 14 39.41 -33.24 -48.60
N GLY A 15 39.94 -33.00 -47.40
CA GLY A 15 41.34 -33.20 -47.03
C GLY A 15 41.46 -33.74 -45.61
N ARG A 16 42.48 -34.56 -45.33
CA ARG A 16 42.81 -35.16 -44.02
C ARG A 16 44.31 -35.03 -43.75
N ASN A 17 44.73 -35.44 -42.55
CA ASN A 17 46.10 -35.78 -42.11
C ASN A 17 46.97 -34.60 -41.62
N LEU A 18 47.91 -34.76 -40.67
CA LEU A 18 48.15 -35.84 -39.69
C LEU A 18 48.99 -35.29 -38.50
N CYS A 19 49.24 -36.12 -37.47
CA CYS A 19 50.19 -35.88 -36.38
C CYS A 19 51.64 -35.64 -36.91
N SER A 20 52.64 -35.15 -36.16
CA SER A 20 52.90 -35.29 -34.71
C SER A 20 54.08 -34.41 -34.21
N ARG A 21 54.14 -34.20 -32.88
CA ARG A 21 55.36 -34.14 -32.01
C ARG A 21 56.63 -33.40 -32.51
N HIS A 22 57.12 -32.48 -31.67
CA HIS A 22 58.43 -32.69 -31.05
C HIS A 22 58.43 -32.23 -29.57
N ARG A 23 59.39 -32.75 -28.80
CA ARG A 23 59.62 -32.47 -27.38
C ARG A 23 61.13 -32.29 -27.23
N ALA A 24 61.58 -31.18 -26.67
CA ALA A 24 62.99 -30.89 -26.39
C ALA A 24 63.13 -30.48 -24.93
N SER A 25 64.27 -30.81 -24.34
CA SER A 25 64.57 -30.62 -22.93
C SER A 25 65.94 -29.97 -22.76
N THR A 26 65.99 -28.92 -21.95
CA THR A 26 67.22 -28.47 -21.29
C THR A 26 66.91 -28.23 -19.82
N SER A 27 67.92 -28.45 -18.98
CA SER A 27 67.85 -28.38 -17.52
C SER A 27 69.06 -27.62 -17.02
N GLU A 28 68.85 -26.61 -16.18
CA GLU A 28 69.90 -25.91 -15.45
C GLU A 28 69.31 -25.44 -14.10
N GLU A 29 70.08 -25.62 -13.03
CA GLU A 29 69.66 -25.32 -11.65
C GLU A 29 70.24 -23.97 -11.19
N SER A 30 69.50 -23.24 -10.36
CA SER A 30 70.06 -22.19 -9.48
C SER A 30 69.13 -21.83 -8.32
N ASP A 31 69.74 -21.36 -7.24
CA ASP A 31 69.30 -21.37 -5.83
C ASP A 31 67.89 -20.83 -5.43
N PRO A 32 67.37 -21.28 -4.26
CA PRO A 32 66.01 -20.95 -3.80
C PRO A 32 65.89 -19.57 -3.13
N VAL A 33 65.52 -18.55 -3.89
CA VAL A 33 65.08 -17.27 -3.32
C VAL A 33 63.75 -17.43 -2.59
N ARG A 34 63.78 -17.26 -1.26
CA ARG A 34 62.67 -17.45 -0.31
C ARG A 34 61.56 -16.38 -0.43
N LYS A 35 60.81 -16.41 -1.54
CA LYS A 35 59.65 -15.52 -1.74
C LYS A 35 58.52 -15.86 -0.78
N SER A 36 58.04 -14.85 -0.04
CA SER A 36 56.84 -14.95 0.80
C SER A 36 55.60 -15.15 -0.09
N SER A 37 54.89 -16.25 0.10
CA SER A 37 53.60 -16.47 -0.53
C SER A 37 52.53 -15.60 0.11
N LEU A 38 52.35 -14.39 -0.42
CA LEU A 38 51.06 -13.70 -0.31
C LEU A 38 49.96 -14.66 -0.81
N PRO A 39 48.79 -14.73 -0.14
CA PRO A 39 47.69 -15.53 -0.65
C PRO A 39 47.30 -14.99 -2.02
N ALA A 40 47.23 -15.86 -3.03
CA ALA A 40 46.82 -15.45 -4.37
C ALA A 40 45.41 -14.86 -4.28
N GLU A 41 45.27 -13.58 -4.65
CA GLU A 41 43.96 -12.95 -4.78
C GLU A 41 43.12 -13.80 -5.73
N ARG A 42 41.98 -14.31 -5.24
CA ARG A 42 41.02 -14.95 -6.12
C ARG A 42 40.59 -13.88 -7.12
N PRO A 43 40.62 -14.15 -8.44
CA PRO A 43 40.04 -13.21 -9.40
C PRO A 43 38.59 -12.99 -8.97
N ALA A 44 38.21 -11.72 -8.80
CA ALA A 44 36.87 -11.38 -8.34
C ALA A 44 35.85 -12.01 -9.30
N ASP A 45 34.84 -12.70 -8.73
CA ASP A 45 33.70 -13.22 -9.49
C ASP A 45 33.17 -12.08 -10.39
N PRO A 46 32.95 -12.30 -11.70
CA PRO A 46 32.50 -11.25 -12.59
C PRO A 46 31.21 -10.63 -12.04
N PRO A 47 31.09 -9.28 -12.03
CA PRO A 47 30.00 -8.60 -11.34
C PRO A 47 28.66 -9.12 -11.84
N ARG A 48 27.85 -9.67 -10.93
CA ARG A 48 26.57 -10.31 -11.25
C ARG A 48 25.52 -9.25 -11.58
N TYR A 49 25.51 -8.78 -12.82
CA TYR A 49 24.46 -7.92 -13.34
C TYR A 49 23.46 -8.69 -14.21
N SER A 50 22.19 -8.33 -14.10
CA SER A 50 21.13 -8.84 -14.95
C SER A 50 20.87 -7.85 -16.08
N ARG A 51 21.34 -8.16 -17.30
CA ARG A 51 21.06 -7.34 -18.49
C ARG A 51 19.61 -7.56 -18.94
N ILE A 52 18.77 -6.55 -18.74
CA ILE A 52 17.35 -6.54 -19.14
C ILE A 52 17.13 -5.62 -20.34
N LYS A 53 16.20 -5.99 -21.21
CA LYS A 53 15.82 -5.27 -22.43
C LYS A 53 14.36 -4.81 -22.39
N ASN A 54 14.07 -3.63 -22.93
CA ASN A 54 12.73 -3.28 -23.37
C ASN A 54 12.53 -3.70 -24.84
N TRP A 55 11.52 -4.49 -25.13
CA TRP A 55 11.24 -5.01 -26.47
C TRP A 55 10.50 -4.03 -27.39
N GLN A 56 9.82 -3.02 -26.83
CA GLN A 56 9.13 -1.98 -27.58
C GLN A 56 10.07 -0.84 -28.00
N THR A 57 10.94 -0.38 -27.09
CA THR A 57 11.87 0.73 -27.35
C THR A 57 13.28 0.29 -27.75
N GLY A 58 13.62 -0.99 -27.55
CA GLY A 58 14.96 -1.52 -27.76
C GLY A 58 15.98 -1.17 -26.68
N SER A 59 15.59 -0.42 -25.63
CA SER A 59 16.51 0.01 -24.56
C SER A 59 17.06 -1.17 -23.76
N ILE A 60 18.22 -0.97 -23.14
CA ILE A 60 18.94 -1.98 -22.35
C ILE A 60 19.31 -1.35 -21.01
N LEU A 61 18.99 -2.03 -19.91
CA LEU A 61 19.41 -1.69 -18.56
C LEU A 61 20.23 -2.86 -17.98
N TYR A 62 21.01 -2.57 -16.94
CA TYR A 62 21.85 -3.56 -16.26
C TYR A 62 21.54 -3.49 -14.76
N ASP A 63 20.68 -4.37 -14.28
CA ASP A 63 20.33 -4.43 -12.86
C ASP A 63 21.54 -5.02 -12.10
N THR A 64 22.20 -4.19 -11.30
CA THR A 64 23.30 -4.54 -10.38
C THR A 64 22.82 -4.67 -8.93
N LEU A 65 21.64 -4.12 -8.60
CA LEU A 65 21.05 -4.20 -7.27
C LEU A 65 20.68 -5.64 -6.88
N SER A 66 20.32 -6.47 -7.86
CA SER A 66 20.12 -7.93 -7.70
C SER A 66 21.34 -8.67 -7.14
N ALA A 67 22.56 -8.15 -7.29
CA ALA A 67 23.74 -8.71 -6.63
C ALA A 67 23.74 -8.54 -5.10
N GLN A 68 22.94 -7.61 -4.57
CA GLN A 68 22.77 -7.36 -3.13
C GLN A 68 21.67 -8.22 -2.51
N ALA A 69 20.86 -8.91 -3.33
CA ALA A 69 19.78 -9.76 -2.87
C ALA A 69 20.31 -11.08 -2.28
N ARG A 70 20.48 -11.12 -0.96
CA ARG A 70 20.95 -12.32 -0.22
C ARG A 70 19.85 -13.34 0.09
N GLN A 71 18.58 -12.96 -0.06
CA GLN A 71 17.42 -13.78 0.30
C GLN A 71 17.10 -14.80 -0.80
N GLU A 72 16.74 -16.03 -0.43
CA GLU A 72 16.38 -17.07 -1.40
C GLU A 72 15.14 -16.67 -2.21
N VAL A 73 15.24 -16.79 -3.53
CA VAL A 73 14.07 -16.81 -4.43
C VAL A 73 13.54 -18.24 -4.56
N PRO A 74 12.24 -18.46 -4.84
CA PRO A 74 11.68 -19.81 -4.95
C PRO A 74 12.15 -20.58 -6.21
N CYS A 75 12.75 -19.87 -7.16
CA CYS A 75 13.33 -20.44 -8.38
C CYS A 75 14.71 -21.07 -8.11
N ASN A 76 15.10 -22.07 -8.89
CA ASN A 76 16.47 -22.58 -8.93
C ASN A 76 16.87 -22.99 -10.35
N GLY A 77 18.14 -23.36 -10.55
CA GLY A 77 18.69 -23.71 -11.87
C GLY A 77 18.02 -24.89 -12.61
N LYS A 78 17.01 -25.54 -12.03
CA LYS A 78 16.19 -26.59 -12.68
C LYS A 78 14.71 -26.23 -12.81
N ARG A 79 14.20 -25.19 -12.13
CA ARG A 79 12.78 -24.79 -12.17
C ARG A 79 12.57 -23.30 -11.87
N CYS A 80 11.72 -22.65 -12.65
CA CYS A 80 11.11 -21.38 -12.27
C CYS A 80 9.84 -21.64 -11.46
N LEU A 81 9.65 -20.94 -10.35
CA LEU A 81 8.42 -20.94 -9.54
C LEU A 81 7.76 -19.55 -9.51
N GLY A 82 8.12 -18.63 -10.41
CA GLY A 82 7.67 -17.23 -10.41
C GLY A 82 6.16 -17.03 -10.55
N SER A 83 5.43 -17.98 -11.13
CA SER A 83 3.97 -17.99 -11.19
C SER A 83 3.29 -18.42 -9.88
N THR A 84 4.04 -18.78 -8.84
CA THR A 84 3.47 -19.17 -7.54
C THR A 84 2.97 -17.93 -6.80
N MET A 85 1.69 -17.91 -6.42
CA MET A 85 1.13 -16.79 -5.65
C MET A 85 1.82 -16.62 -4.29
N LEU A 86 1.89 -17.68 -3.47
CA LEU A 86 2.45 -17.65 -2.12
C LEU A 86 3.55 -18.72 -1.94
N PRO A 87 4.75 -18.52 -2.54
CA PRO A 87 5.88 -19.41 -2.30
C PRO A 87 6.40 -19.24 -0.86
N LYS A 88 6.98 -20.29 -0.29
CA LYS A 88 7.46 -20.27 1.11
C LYS A 88 8.47 -19.15 1.38
N GLN A 89 9.32 -18.83 0.41
CA GLN A 89 10.28 -17.72 0.44
C GLN A 89 9.65 -16.31 0.53
N MET A 90 8.32 -16.16 0.35
CA MET A 90 7.62 -14.88 0.54
C MET A 90 6.74 -14.84 1.80
N LEU A 91 6.64 -15.97 2.52
CA LEU A 91 6.12 -15.98 3.88
C LEU A 91 7.18 -15.40 4.84
N ALA A 92 6.75 -14.93 6.01
CA ALA A 92 7.63 -14.76 7.16
C ALA A 92 8.26 -16.10 7.57
N GLY A 93 9.33 -16.04 8.37
CA GLY A 93 10.00 -17.24 8.88
C GLY A 93 9.11 -18.09 9.80
N PRO A 94 9.51 -19.33 10.13
CA PRO A 94 8.91 -20.05 11.25
C PRO A 94 9.04 -19.21 12.52
N GLU A 95 7.98 -19.18 13.33
CA GLU A 95 7.87 -18.27 14.49
C GLU A 95 8.96 -18.54 15.53
N GLY A 96 9.86 -17.57 15.71
CA GLY A 96 10.96 -17.62 16.67
C GLY A 96 11.93 -16.45 16.47
N PRO A 97 12.67 -16.03 17.52
CA PRO A 97 13.65 -14.96 17.39
C PRO A 97 14.83 -15.37 16.50
N HIS A 98 15.38 -14.40 15.77
CA HIS A 98 16.72 -14.55 15.19
C HIS A 98 17.75 -14.80 16.31
N SER A 99 18.80 -15.56 16.01
CA SER A 99 19.96 -15.64 16.90
C SER A 99 20.63 -14.27 17.01
N GLU A 100 21.25 -13.98 18.16
CA GLU A 100 21.85 -12.68 18.48
C GLU A 100 22.78 -12.17 17.36
N ALA A 101 23.67 -13.03 16.85
CA ALA A 101 24.59 -12.71 15.75
C ALA A 101 23.87 -12.47 14.40
N ALA A 102 22.75 -13.15 14.14
CA ALA A 102 21.96 -12.93 12.92
C ALA A 102 21.18 -11.60 13.00
N LEU A 103 20.57 -11.31 14.16
CA LEU A 103 19.90 -10.03 14.40
C LEU A 103 20.90 -8.87 14.33
N LEU A 104 22.08 -9.01 14.93
CA LEU A 104 23.13 -8.00 14.88
C LEU A 104 23.57 -7.70 13.44
N SER A 105 23.79 -8.72 12.61
CA SER A 105 24.13 -8.52 11.19
C SER A 105 23.03 -7.79 10.41
N LEU A 106 21.77 -8.16 10.62
CA LEU A 106 20.61 -7.53 9.94
C LEU A 106 20.40 -6.08 10.40
N ALA A 107 20.57 -5.81 11.70
CA ALA A 107 20.47 -4.48 12.28
C ALA A 107 21.61 -3.56 11.81
N GLN A 108 22.85 -4.06 11.78
CA GLN A 108 24.01 -3.33 11.25
C GLN A 108 23.78 -2.96 9.78
N GLU A 109 23.38 -3.90 8.92
CA GLU A 109 23.11 -3.65 7.50
C GLU A 109 21.99 -2.62 7.27
N PHE A 110 20.96 -2.62 8.11
CA PHE A 110 19.89 -1.61 8.05
C PHE A 110 20.37 -0.22 8.52
N ILE A 111 21.16 -0.12 9.60
CA ILE A 111 21.70 1.15 10.09
C ILE A 111 22.72 1.73 9.09
N ASP A 112 23.59 0.90 8.51
CA ASP A 112 24.49 1.27 7.41
C ASP A 112 23.69 1.85 6.23
N LEU A 113 22.61 1.20 5.81
CA LEU A 113 21.72 1.67 4.74
C LEU A 113 21.07 3.02 5.06
N TYR A 114 20.56 3.18 6.28
CA TYR A 114 19.92 4.42 6.75
C TYR A 114 20.89 5.60 6.72
N TYR A 115 22.06 5.47 7.37
CA TYR A 115 23.06 6.55 7.40
C TYR A 115 23.72 6.78 6.04
N SER A 116 23.87 5.75 5.20
CA SER A 116 24.32 5.91 3.81
C SER A 116 23.36 6.74 2.98
N SER A 117 22.05 6.53 3.10
CA SER A 117 21.04 7.32 2.37
C SER A 117 21.10 8.82 2.69
N MET A 118 21.46 9.17 3.92
CA MET A 118 21.61 10.54 4.41
C MET A 118 23.00 11.15 4.11
N LYS A 119 23.89 10.41 3.41
CA LYS A 119 25.31 10.74 3.21
C LYS A 119 26.06 10.95 4.54
N ARG A 120 25.69 10.20 5.58
CA ARG A 120 26.25 10.22 6.95
C ARG A 120 26.89 8.89 7.36
N ALA A 121 27.10 7.97 6.43
CA ALA A 121 27.92 6.77 6.64
C ALA A 121 29.28 7.15 7.25
N GLN A 122 29.76 6.34 8.18
CA GLN A 122 31.03 6.56 8.92
C GLN A 122 31.15 7.91 9.65
N SER A 123 30.03 8.61 9.92
CA SER A 123 29.99 9.72 10.87
C SER A 123 30.13 9.24 12.33
N GLN A 124 30.36 10.17 13.26
CA GLN A 124 30.37 9.85 14.70
C GLN A 124 29.02 9.31 15.17
N ALA A 125 27.92 9.97 14.78
CA ALA A 125 26.56 9.54 15.11
C ALA A 125 26.24 8.13 14.56
N HIS A 126 26.78 7.78 13.38
CA HIS A 126 26.65 6.44 12.82
C HIS A 126 27.30 5.37 13.70
N ARG A 127 28.59 5.56 14.05
CA ARG A 127 29.31 4.63 14.92
C ARG A 127 28.67 4.52 16.31
N GLN A 128 28.21 5.63 16.87
CA GLN A 128 27.50 5.65 18.15
C GLN A 128 26.18 4.85 18.08
N ARG A 129 25.39 5.00 17.01
CA ARG A 129 24.14 4.24 16.84
C ARG A 129 24.37 2.74 16.64
N LEU A 130 25.40 2.35 15.88
CA LEU A 130 25.79 0.94 15.74
C LEU A 130 26.16 0.32 17.10
N GLN A 131 27.01 0.99 17.89
CA GLN A 131 27.39 0.55 19.24
C GLN A 131 26.20 0.52 20.21
N GLU A 132 25.25 1.44 20.06
CA GLU A 132 24.04 1.47 20.86
C GLU A 132 23.15 0.26 20.56
N VAL A 133 22.91 -0.03 19.28
CA VAL A 133 22.11 -1.19 18.82
C VAL A 133 22.77 -2.51 19.22
N GLU A 134 24.08 -2.65 19.02
CA GLU A 134 24.87 -3.81 19.46
C GLU A 134 24.69 -4.07 20.97
N ARG A 135 24.79 -3.01 21.79
CA ARG A 135 24.57 -3.09 23.24
C ARG A 135 23.12 -3.37 23.62
N GLN A 136 22.13 -2.86 22.88
CA GLN A 136 20.71 -3.21 23.12
C GLN A 136 20.49 -4.71 22.87
N ILE A 137 21.01 -5.24 21.75
CA ILE A 137 20.89 -6.65 21.36
C ILE A 137 21.54 -7.56 22.42
N ALA A 138 22.78 -7.30 22.81
CA ALA A 138 23.49 -8.09 23.82
C ALA A 138 22.82 -8.06 25.22
N ASN A 139 22.18 -6.94 25.60
CA ASN A 139 21.56 -6.79 26.90
C ASN A 139 20.10 -7.28 26.97
N THR A 140 19.39 -7.37 25.85
CA THR A 140 17.92 -7.60 25.83
C THR A 140 17.44 -8.65 24.83
N GLY A 141 18.32 -9.17 23.97
CA GLY A 141 17.97 -10.04 22.85
C GLY A 141 17.32 -9.31 21.67
N SER A 142 17.17 -7.99 21.70
CA SER A 142 16.55 -7.18 20.65
C SER A 142 17.04 -5.73 20.66
N TYR A 143 16.48 -4.87 19.79
CA TYR A 143 16.72 -3.43 19.82
C TYR A 143 15.46 -2.66 19.40
N GLN A 144 15.43 -1.36 19.69
CA GLN A 144 14.36 -0.45 19.26
C GLN A 144 14.86 0.51 18.17
N LEU A 145 14.07 0.63 17.11
CA LEU A 145 14.24 1.65 16.06
C LEU A 145 13.87 3.03 16.60
N LEU A 146 14.62 4.05 16.17
CA LEU A 146 14.20 5.45 16.30
C LEU A 146 13.02 5.71 15.34
N GLU A 147 12.17 6.69 15.63
CA GLU A 147 11.03 7.06 14.75
C GLU A 147 11.49 7.33 13.31
N ALA A 148 12.56 8.10 13.13
CA ALA A 148 13.12 8.40 11.81
C ALA A 148 13.68 7.16 11.07
N GLU A 149 14.12 6.14 11.80
CA GLU A 149 14.54 4.85 11.24
C GLU A 149 13.33 4.01 10.84
N LEU A 150 12.28 3.96 11.67
CA LEU A 150 11.01 3.31 11.38
C LEU A 150 10.35 3.88 10.11
N VAL A 151 10.30 5.22 10.00
CA VAL A 151 9.76 5.94 8.84
C VAL A 151 10.58 5.65 7.58
N PHE A 152 11.91 5.60 7.69
CA PHE A 152 12.80 5.24 6.59
C PHE A 152 12.60 3.78 6.15
N GLY A 153 12.48 2.86 7.12
CA GLY A 153 12.33 1.43 6.89
C GLY A 153 11.01 1.08 6.21
N ALA A 154 9.89 1.61 6.70
CA ALA A 154 8.57 1.41 6.08
C ALA A 154 8.51 1.93 4.63
N LYS A 155 9.11 3.09 4.35
CA LYS A 155 9.23 3.65 2.99
C LYS A 155 10.10 2.77 2.09
N HIS A 156 11.18 2.19 2.61
CA HIS A 156 12.01 1.25 1.85
C HIS A 156 11.34 -0.11 1.64
N ALA A 157 10.56 -0.61 2.59
CA ALA A 157 9.77 -1.83 2.42
C ALA A 157 8.76 -1.69 1.27
N TRP A 158 8.09 -0.54 1.14
CA TRP A 158 7.23 -0.25 -0.01
C TRP A 158 8.03 -0.11 -1.32
N ARG A 159 9.15 0.63 -1.30
CA ARG A 159 10.08 0.76 -2.44
C ARG A 159 10.61 -0.59 -2.95
N ASN A 160 10.78 -1.55 -2.05
CA ASN A 160 11.27 -2.91 -2.31
C ASN A 160 10.15 -3.91 -2.67
N ALA A 161 8.87 -3.55 -2.54
CA ALA A 161 7.75 -4.44 -2.78
C ALA A 161 7.58 -4.78 -4.27
N ALA A 162 8.22 -5.85 -4.74
CA ALA A 162 8.33 -6.23 -6.15
C ALA A 162 7.00 -6.34 -6.91
N ARG A 163 5.90 -6.64 -6.20
CA ARG A 163 4.53 -6.77 -6.72
C ARG A 163 3.71 -5.48 -6.73
N CYS A 164 4.21 -4.39 -6.16
CA CYS A 164 3.48 -3.13 -6.09
C CYS A 164 3.75 -2.27 -7.34
N LEU A 165 2.69 -1.94 -8.07
CA LEU A 165 2.73 -1.15 -9.30
C LEU A 165 2.84 0.36 -9.03
N GLY A 166 2.17 0.86 -7.99
CA GLY A 166 2.15 2.29 -7.61
C GLY A 166 3.44 2.85 -6.97
N ARG A 167 4.57 2.15 -7.04
CA ARG A 167 5.80 2.46 -6.28
C ARG A 167 6.46 3.79 -6.58
N ILE A 168 6.07 4.54 -7.62
CA ILE A 168 6.57 5.91 -7.84
C ILE A 168 6.30 6.83 -6.63
N GLN A 169 5.28 6.53 -5.81
CA GLN A 169 4.89 7.33 -4.64
C GLN A 169 5.61 6.92 -3.33
N TRP A 170 6.57 5.99 -3.36
CA TRP A 170 7.15 5.34 -2.17
C TRP A 170 7.63 6.29 -1.05
N ASN A 171 8.05 7.51 -1.40
CA ASN A 171 8.53 8.51 -0.45
C ASN A 171 7.40 9.30 0.24
N LYS A 172 6.18 9.31 -0.30
CA LYS A 172 4.97 9.99 0.20
C LYS A 172 4.07 9.08 1.05
N LEU A 173 4.68 8.29 1.93
CA LEU A 173 3.96 7.50 2.94
C LEU A 173 3.86 8.29 4.26
N GLN A 174 2.64 8.44 4.81
CA GLN A 174 2.45 8.79 6.22
C GLN A 174 2.71 7.55 7.06
N VAL A 175 3.36 7.71 8.21
CA VAL A 175 3.56 6.64 9.19
C VAL A 175 2.89 7.03 10.49
N PHE A 176 2.12 6.12 11.06
CA PHE A 176 1.62 6.20 12.43
C PHE A 176 2.40 5.20 13.27
N ASP A 177 3.26 5.72 14.14
CA ASP A 177 3.94 4.90 15.13
C ASP A 177 2.92 4.52 16.22
N ALA A 178 2.71 3.21 16.39
CA ALA A 178 1.83 2.63 17.39
C ALA A 178 2.56 1.52 18.17
N ARG A 179 3.90 1.59 18.27
CA ARG A 179 4.73 0.57 18.95
C ARG A 179 4.60 0.54 20.47
N ASP A 180 3.96 1.56 21.05
CA ASP A 180 3.72 1.67 22.49
C ASP A 180 2.32 1.17 22.93
N ILE A 181 1.46 0.71 22.01
CA ILE A 181 0.12 0.23 22.40
C ILE A 181 0.18 -1.10 23.19
N THR A 182 -0.83 -1.30 24.02
CA THR A 182 -0.93 -2.46 24.91
C THR A 182 -2.13 -3.35 24.62
N SER A 183 -3.19 -2.81 24.01
CA SER A 183 -4.53 -3.42 23.95
C SER A 183 -5.17 -3.43 22.55
N ALA A 184 -6.17 -4.29 22.34
CA ALA A 184 -6.91 -4.37 21.09
C ALA A 184 -7.77 -3.12 20.82
N GLN A 185 -8.21 -2.41 21.87
CA GLN A 185 -8.96 -1.15 21.76
C GLN A 185 -8.04 0.00 21.28
N GLU A 186 -6.81 0.09 21.78
CA GLU A 186 -5.82 1.04 21.24
C GLU A 186 -5.50 0.70 19.78
N MET A 187 -5.37 -0.59 19.44
CA MET A 187 -5.22 -1.04 18.05
C MET A 187 -6.37 -0.56 17.16
N PHE A 188 -7.63 -0.71 17.60
CA PHE A 188 -8.82 -0.20 16.89
C PHE A 188 -8.81 1.32 16.75
N THR A 189 -8.34 2.04 17.78
CA THR A 189 -8.21 3.52 17.77
C THR A 189 -7.28 3.96 16.63
N PHE A 190 -6.08 3.36 16.55
CA PHE A 190 -5.10 3.66 15.52
C PHE A 190 -5.56 3.23 14.11
N VAL A 191 -6.34 2.15 13.99
CA VAL A 191 -6.98 1.77 12.72
C VAL A 191 -8.03 2.80 12.28
N CYS A 192 -8.87 3.29 13.19
CA CYS A 192 -9.86 4.34 12.88
C CYS A 192 -9.17 5.65 12.46
N THR A 193 -8.10 6.05 13.16
CA THR A 193 -7.25 7.20 12.79
C THR A 193 -6.61 7.02 11.42
N HIS A 194 -6.09 5.82 11.11
CA HIS A 194 -5.55 5.49 9.80
C HIS A 194 -6.60 5.66 8.70
N ILE A 195 -7.79 5.07 8.85
CA ILE A 195 -8.84 5.15 7.83
C ILE A 195 -9.32 6.59 7.65
N ASN A 196 -9.58 7.33 8.73
CA ASN A 196 -9.95 8.76 8.64
C ASN A 196 -8.88 9.59 7.92
N TYR A 197 -7.59 9.35 8.22
CA TYR A 197 -6.48 10.04 7.55
C TYR A 197 -6.36 9.65 6.07
N ALA A 198 -6.39 8.36 5.75
CA ALA A 198 -6.11 7.85 4.41
C ALA A 198 -7.28 8.09 3.45
N THR A 199 -8.53 7.94 3.91
CA THR A 199 -9.75 8.21 3.13
C THR A 199 -9.89 9.68 2.75
N ASN A 200 -9.59 10.63 3.64
CA ASN A 200 -9.46 12.07 3.33
C ASN A 200 -10.53 12.65 2.38
N ARG A 201 -11.82 12.30 2.60
CA ARG A 201 -12.97 12.67 1.74
C ARG A 201 -12.84 12.28 0.26
N GLY A 202 -12.14 11.18 -0.05
CA GLY A 202 -11.89 10.71 -1.40
C GLY A 202 -10.54 11.14 -1.99
N ASN A 203 -9.88 12.17 -1.46
CA ASN A 203 -8.53 12.57 -1.90
C ASN A 203 -7.46 11.71 -1.21
N LEU A 204 -7.35 10.45 -1.63
CA LEU A 204 -6.72 9.39 -0.85
C LEU A 204 -5.22 9.65 -0.57
N ARG A 205 -4.79 9.27 0.64
CA ARG A 205 -3.40 9.46 1.12
C ARG A 205 -2.81 8.13 1.58
N SER A 206 -1.68 7.74 1.01
CA SER A 206 -0.94 6.55 1.45
C SER A 206 -0.48 6.69 2.90
N ALA A 207 -0.88 5.73 3.73
CA ALA A 207 -0.50 5.64 5.13
C ALA A 207 -0.07 4.22 5.52
N ILE A 208 0.69 4.09 6.58
CA ILE A 208 0.95 2.83 7.29
C ILE A 208 0.81 3.08 8.79
N THR A 209 0.20 2.15 9.52
CA THR A 209 0.25 2.11 10.98
C THR A 209 1.14 0.93 11.37
N ILE A 210 2.08 1.13 12.28
CA ILE A 210 3.03 0.10 12.69
C ILE A 210 2.84 -0.18 14.18
N PHE A 211 2.25 -1.33 14.48
CA PHE A 211 2.01 -1.81 15.84
C PHE A 211 3.29 -2.42 16.44
N PRO A 212 3.31 -2.85 17.72
CA PRO A 212 4.53 -3.28 18.39
C PRO A 212 5.19 -4.48 17.68
N PRO A 213 6.54 -4.56 17.68
CA PRO A 213 7.26 -5.67 17.06
C PRO A 213 7.00 -6.98 17.81
N ARG A 214 7.26 -8.09 17.13
CA ARG A 214 7.29 -9.43 17.72
C ARG A 214 8.34 -9.49 18.84
N VAL A 215 7.97 -10.08 19.98
CA VAL A 215 8.85 -10.27 21.14
C VAL A 215 8.91 -11.76 21.50
N ALA A 216 10.11 -12.30 21.69
CA ALA A 216 10.28 -13.71 22.03
C ALA A 216 9.54 -14.09 23.33
N GLY A 217 8.76 -15.17 23.29
CA GLY A 217 7.99 -15.65 24.45
C GLY A 217 6.71 -14.86 24.76
N ARG A 218 6.33 -13.88 23.93
CA ARG A 218 5.06 -13.13 24.00
C ARG A 218 4.24 -13.37 22.72
N GLY A 219 2.91 -13.30 22.79
CA GLY A 219 2.05 -13.31 21.61
C GLY A 219 2.25 -12.09 20.69
N ASP A 220 1.87 -12.23 19.41
CA ASP A 220 1.89 -11.12 18.45
C ASP A 220 0.65 -10.22 18.55
N PHE A 221 0.80 -8.94 18.21
CA PHE A 221 -0.30 -8.13 17.68
C PHE A 221 -0.64 -8.58 16.26
N ARG A 222 -1.90 -8.90 15.95
CA ARG A 222 -2.33 -9.32 14.60
C ARG A 222 -3.69 -8.70 14.23
N ILE A 223 -3.81 -8.25 12.98
CA ILE A 223 -5.12 -8.06 12.34
C ILE A 223 -5.45 -9.36 11.61
N TRP A 224 -6.61 -9.95 11.88
CA TRP A 224 -7.03 -11.18 11.22
C TRP A 224 -7.58 -10.90 9.81
N ASN A 225 -8.25 -9.77 9.61
CA ASN A 225 -8.74 -9.32 8.31
C ASN A 225 -7.59 -9.11 7.30
N GLN A 226 -7.78 -9.56 6.06
CA GLN A 226 -6.78 -9.41 4.98
C GLN A 226 -6.58 -7.95 4.55
N GLN A 227 -7.65 -7.16 4.60
CA GLN A 227 -7.65 -5.71 4.40
C GLN A 227 -8.49 -5.07 5.52
N LEU A 228 -8.26 -3.79 5.85
CA LEU A 228 -9.01 -3.08 6.89
C LEU A 228 -10.51 -2.97 6.55
N ILE A 229 -10.85 -2.81 5.28
CA ILE A 229 -12.22 -2.78 4.78
C ILE A 229 -12.34 -3.90 3.73
N ARG A 230 -13.33 -4.78 3.89
CA ARG A 230 -13.83 -5.72 2.87
C ARG A 230 -15.30 -6.00 3.12
N TYR A 231 -16.03 -6.47 2.10
CA TYR A 231 -17.39 -6.96 2.25
C TYR A 231 -17.43 -8.44 2.67
N ALA A 232 -18.44 -8.82 3.44
CA ALA A 232 -18.66 -10.20 3.90
C ALA A 232 -19.09 -11.14 2.77
N GLY A 233 -19.01 -12.46 3.01
CA GLY A 233 -19.47 -13.52 2.12
C GLY A 233 -20.28 -14.57 2.87
N TYR A 234 -21.53 -14.78 2.47
CA TYR A 234 -22.48 -15.66 3.14
C TYR A 234 -22.90 -16.83 2.25
N LYS A 235 -22.46 -18.04 2.61
CA LYS A 235 -22.94 -19.27 1.98
C LYS A 235 -24.43 -19.49 2.26
N GLN A 236 -25.21 -19.68 1.22
CA GLN A 236 -26.66 -19.86 1.28
C GLN A 236 -27.06 -21.34 1.37
N PRO A 237 -28.30 -21.66 1.80
CA PRO A 237 -28.78 -23.04 1.93
C PRO A 237 -28.82 -23.84 0.62
N ASP A 238 -28.94 -23.16 -0.53
CA ASP A 238 -28.92 -23.74 -1.88
C ASP A 238 -27.50 -23.96 -2.43
N GLY A 239 -26.47 -23.54 -1.69
CA GLY A 239 -25.07 -23.61 -2.10
C GLY A 239 -24.54 -22.38 -2.84
N THR A 240 -25.38 -21.38 -3.13
CA THR A 240 -24.93 -20.08 -3.65
C THR A 240 -24.19 -19.27 -2.57
N ILE A 241 -23.59 -18.14 -2.94
CA ILE A 241 -22.92 -17.23 -2.01
C ILE A 241 -23.42 -15.81 -2.27
N LEU A 242 -23.84 -15.12 -1.20
CA LEU A 242 -24.19 -13.71 -1.20
C LEU A 242 -23.00 -12.88 -0.70
N GLY A 243 -22.69 -11.76 -1.36
CA GLY A 243 -21.54 -10.92 -1.02
C GLY A 243 -20.26 -11.37 -1.73
N ASP A 244 -19.11 -11.32 -1.06
CA ASP A 244 -17.79 -11.65 -1.60
C ASP A 244 -17.36 -13.10 -1.24
N PRO A 245 -17.35 -14.06 -2.19
CA PRO A 245 -16.96 -15.44 -1.93
C PRO A 245 -15.55 -15.63 -1.37
N ALA A 246 -14.62 -14.69 -1.62
CA ALA A 246 -13.27 -14.77 -1.07
C ALA A 246 -13.20 -14.42 0.44
N ASN A 247 -14.33 -14.07 1.07
CA ASN A 247 -14.41 -13.72 2.50
C ASN A 247 -15.26 -14.68 3.34
N VAL A 248 -15.74 -15.81 2.81
CA VAL A 248 -16.61 -16.73 3.58
C VAL A 248 -15.93 -17.23 4.87
N GLU A 249 -14.66 -17.66 4.81
CA GLU A 249 -13.90 -18.15 5.98
C GLU A 249 -13.83 -17.09 7.12
N ILE A 250 -13.46 -15.85 6.79
CA ILE A 250 -13.38 -14.76 7.78
C ILE A 250 -14.77 -14.26 8.21
N THR A 251 -15.78 -14.37 7.36
CA THR A 251 -17.19 -14.05 7.68
C THR A 251 -17.74 -15.01 8.73
N GLU A 252 -17.53 -16.31 8.53
CA GLU A 252 -17.93 -17.35 9.48
C GLU A 252 -17.20 -17.19 10.83
N LEU A 253 -15.92 -16.82 10.83
CA LEU A 253 -15.19 -16.46 12.05
C LEU A 253 -15.79 -15.24 12.75
N CYS A 254 -16.07 -14.14 12.03
CA CYS A 254 -16.71 -12.96 12.63
C CYS A 254 -18.08 -13.32 13.28
N ILE A 255 -18.87 -14.17 12.64
CA ILE A 255 -20.15 -14.67 13.21
C ILE A 255 -19.92 -15.50 14.48
N GLN A 256 -18.93 -16.39 14.48
CA GLN A 256 -18.56 -17.18 15.67
C GLN A 256 -18.13 -16.29 16.85
N TYR A 257 -17.32 -15.26 16.58
CA TYR A 257 -16.89 -14.26 17.58
C TYR A 257 -17.99 -13.27 18.00
N GLY A 258 -19.22 -13.43 17.51
CA GLY A 258 -20.43 -12.75 18.00
C GLY A 258 -21.01 -11.69 17.07
N TRP A 259 -20.48 -11.52 15.86
CA TRP A 259 -21.08 -10.60 14.88
C TRP A 259 -22.48 -11.06 14.47
N ARG A 260 -23.35 -10.09 14.20
CA ARG A 260 -24.71 -10.30 13.70
C ARG A 260 -24.81 -9.63 12.33
N PRO A 261 -24.54 -10.37 11.24
CA PRO A 261 -24.60 -9.81 9.89
C PRO A 261 -26.03 -9.36 9.52
N PRO A 262 -26.18 -8.29 8.72
CA PRO A 262 -27.46 -7.91 8.14
C PRO A 262 -27.84 -8.72 6.88
N TYR A 263 -26.92 -9.52 6.32
CA TYR A 263 -27.10 -10.39 5.15
C TYR A 263 -27.41 -9.65 3.83
N GLY A 264 -26.65 -8.60 3.54
CA GLY A 264 -26.64 -7.89 2.25
C GLY A 264 -25.45 -8.25 1.34
N ARG A 265 -25.50 -7.76 0.09
CA ARG A 265 -24.47 -7.97 -0.96
C ARG A 265 -23.15 -7.22 -0.71
N PHE A 266 -23.19 -6.21 0.16
CA PHE A 266 -22.08 -5.25 0.40
C PHE A 266 -21.97 -4.92 1.91
N ASP A 267 -22.01 -5.95 2.75
CA ASP A 267 -21.91 -5.79 4.20
C ASP A 267 -20.46 -5.63 4.63
N VAL A 268 -20.07 -4.47 5.16
CA VAL A 268 -18.70 -4.25 5.64
C VAL A 268 -18.40 -5.18 6.83
N LEU A 269 -17.31 -5.94 6.73
CA LEU A 269 -16.86 -6.83 7.80
C LEU A 269 -16.38 -6.03 9.03
N PRO A 270 -16.65 -6.53 10.26
CA PRO A 270 -15.98 -6.04 11.44
C PRO A 270 -14.50 -6.48 11.45
N LEU A 271 -13.69 -5.78 12.22
CA LEU A 271 -12.29 -6.11 12.45
C LEU A 271 -12.16 -7.13 13.59
N LEU A 272 -11.44 -8.21 13.34
CA LEU A 272 -10.91 -9.10 14.37
C LEU A 272 -9.46 -8.70 14.67
N LEU A 273 -9.25 -8.13 15.86
CA LEU A 273 -7.99 -7.58 16.33
C LEU A 273 -7.47 -8.38 17.52
N GLN A 274 -6.23 -8.84 17.41
CA GLN A 274 -5.55 -9.63 18.43
C GLN A 274 -4.47 -8.76 19.09
N ALA A 275 -4.59 -8.58 20.41
CA ALA A 275 -3.47 -8.14 21.25
C ALA A 275 -2.66 -9.36 21.72
N PRO A 276 -1.40 -9.18 22.13
CA PRO A 276 -0.56 -10.24 22.67
C PRO A 276 -1.22 -10.98 23.83
N ASP A 277 -1.20 -12.31 23.73
CA ASP A 277 -1.63 -13.22 24.79
C ASP A 277 -3.12 -13.24 25.14
N GLU A 278 -3.97 -12.56 24.36
CA GLU A 278 -5.44 -12.50 24.52
C GLU A 278 -6.20 -13.28 23.41
N ASP A 279 -7.51 -13.49 23.60
CA ASP A 279 -8.42 -13.90 22.51
C ASP A 279 -8.72 -12.67 21.61
N PRO A 280 -8.88 -12.84 20.28
CA PRO A 280 -9.14 -11.70 19.40
C PRO A 280 -10.49 -11.04 19.69
N GLU A 281 -10.49 -9.71 19.73
CA GLU A 281 -11.69 -8.89 19.92
C GLU A 281 -12.27 -8.43 18.59
N LEU A 282 -13.60 -8.26 18.59
CA LEU A 282 -14.37 -7.94 17.39
C LEU A 282 -14.92 -6.52 17.48
N PHE A 283 -14.49 -5.66 16.56
CA PHE A 283 -14.86 -4.25 16.50
C PHE A 283 -15.60 -3.94 15.20
N ILE A 284 -16.79 -3.36 15.29
CA ILE A 284 -17.53 -2.91 14.10
C ILE A 284 -16.93 -1.58 13.64
N LEU A 285 -16.60 -1.48 12.35
CA LEU A 285 -16.14 -0.23 11.76
C LEU A 285 -17.27 0.81 11.75
N PRO A 286 -16.98 2.08 12.11
CA PRO A 286 -17.95 3.17 12.01
C PRO A 286 -18.25 3.47 10.54
N ALA A 287 -19.53 3.53 10.17
CA ALA A 287 -19.95 3.73 8.78
C ALA A 287 -19.44 5.05 8.20
N GLU A 288 -19.31 6.09 9.02
CA GLU A 288 -18.77 7.40 8.65
C GLU A 288 -17.28 7.40 8.27
N LEU A 289 -16.55 6.32 8.54
CA LEU A 289 -15.17 6.14 8.08
C LEU A 289 -15.07 5.36 6.75
N VAL A 290 -16.13 4.63 6.38
CA VAL A 290 -16.15 3.77 5.19
C VAL A 290 -16.78 4.54 4.03
N LEU A 291 -15.95 5.26 3.29
CA LEU A 291 -16.37 5.88 2.03
C LEU A 291 -16.59 4.79 0.97
N GLU A 292 -17.82 4.68 0.49
CA GLU A 292 -18.19 3.83 -0.65
C GLU A 292 -18.47 4.69 -1.90
N VAL A 293 -18.24 4.10 -3.07
CA VAL A 293 -18.56 4.68 -4.38
C VAL A 293 -19.61 3.77 -5.05
N PRO A 294 -20.86 4.23 -5.23
CA PRO A 294 -21.84 3.59 -6.09
C PRO A 294 -21.34 3.56 -7.54
N ILE A 295 -21.55 2.46 -8.26
CA ILE A 295 -21.01 2.26 -9.61
C ILE A 295 -22.09 2.52 -10.68
N THR A 296 -21.84 3.50 -11.54
CA THR A 296 -22.69 3.87 -12.68
C THR A 296 -21.85 4.03 -13.96
N HIS A 297 -22.48 3.85 -15.13
CA HIS A 297 -21.80 3.92 -16.43
C HIS A 297 -22.15 5.20 -17.19
N PRO A 298 -21.19 5.88 -17.86
CA PRO A 298 -21.46 7.15 -18.54
C PRO A 298 -22.40 7.05 -19.75
N THR A 299 -22.61 5.84 -20.28
CA THR A 299 -23.39 5.59 -21.51
C THR A 299 -24.40 4.44 -21.42
N LEU A 300 -24.46 3.72 -20.28
CA LEU A 300 -25.32 2.56 -20.07
C LEU A 300 -26.15 2.77 -18.79
N PRO A 301 -27.33 3.43 -18.86
CA PRO A 301 -28.07 3.85 -17.66
C PRO A 301 -28.44 2.69 -16.71
N TRP A 302 -28.75 1.52 -17.27
CA TRP A 302 -29.09 0.30 -16.51
C TRP A 302 -27.99 -0.20 -15.57
N PHE A 303 -26.76 0.31 -15.68
CA PHE A 303 -25.67 -0.08 -14.79
C PHE A 303 -25.92 0.33 -13.34
N GLU A 304 -26.71 1.39 -13.10
CA GLU A 304 -27.14 1.82 -11.77
C GLU A 304 -28.11 0.80 -11.14
N ASP A 305 -28.99 0.18 -11.94
CA ASP A 305 -29.96 -0.84 -11.49
C ASP A 305 -29.29 -2.11 -10.96
N LEU A 306 -28.02 -2.36 -11.31
CA LEU A 306 -27.23 -3.46 -10.74
C LEU A 306 -26.92 -3.26 -9.24
N GLY A 307 -27.10 -2.04 -8.71
CA GLY A 307 -26.93 -1.72 -7.28
C GLY A 307 -25.50 -1.91 -6.76
N LEU A 308 -24.49 -1.81 -7.64
CA LEU A 308 -23.09 -2.08 -7.34
C LEU A 308 -22.44 -0.91 -6.59
N ARG A 309 -21.52 -1.23 -5.67
CA ARG A 309 -20.68 -0.25 -4.97
C ARG A 309 -19.34 -0.86 -4.56
N TRP A 310 -18.31 -0.03 -4.44
CA TRP A 310 -17.02 -0.45 -3.87
C TRP A 310 -16.49 0.54 -2.83
N TYR A 311 -15.76 0.05 -1.84
CA TYR A 311 -15.12 0.91 -0.83
C TYR A 311 -13.92 1.63 -1.44
N ALA A 312 -13.73 2.90 -1.08
CA ALA A 312 -12.74 3.78 -1.70
C ALA A 312 -11.28 3.41 -1.36
N LEU A 313 -11.04 2.88 -0.15
CA LEU A 313 -9.70 2.77 0.43
C LEU A 313 -9.17 1.32 0.40
N PRO A 314 -8.23 0.96 -0.50
CA PRO A 314 -7.50 -0.29 -0.39
C PRO A 314 -6.45 -0.18 0.72
N ALA A 315 -6.61 -0.99 1.77
CA ALA A 315 -5.71 -1.01 2.92
C ALA A 315 -5.40 -2.45 3.35
N VAL A 316 -4.26 -2.99 2.91
CA VAL A 316 -3.79 -4.35 3.24
C VAL A 316 -3.40 -4.42 4.72
N ALA A 317 -3.82 -5.47 5.42
CA ALA A 317 -3.75 -5.53 6.89
C ALA A 317 -3.07 -6.78 7.47
N ASN A 318 -2.94 -7.88 6.72
CA ASN A 318 -2.37 -9.14 7.21
C ASN A 318 -0.89 -9.38 6.87
N MET A 319 -0.21 -8.42 6.24
CA MET A 319 1.22 -8.54 5.93
C MET A 319 2.10 -8.12 7.12
N LEU A 320 3.23 -8.80 7.27
CA LEU A 320 4.29 -8.46 8.22
C LEU A 320 5.26 -7.49 7.56
N LEU A 321 5.75 -6.51 8.32
CA LEU A 321 6.82 -5.60 7.92
C LEU A 321 8.12 -6.05 8.59
N GLU A 322 9.18 -6.26 7.82
CA GLU A 322 10.53 -6.59 8.30
C GLU A 322 11.46 -5.38 8.09
N ILE A 323 12.15 -4.96 9.16
CA ILE A 323 13.12 -3.86 9.14
C ILE A 323 14.34 -4.27 9.98
N GLY A 324 15.47 -4.57 9.35
CA GLY A 324 16.73 -4.83 10.06
C GLY A 324 16.69 -6.04 10.99
N GLY A 325 15.90 -7.06 10.64
CA GLY A 325 15.67 -8.24 11.48
C GLY A 325 14.65 -8.04 12.61
N LEU A 326 14.04 -6.85 12.74
CA LEU A 326 12.83 -6.70 13.55
C LEU A 326 11.60 -7.03 12.70
N GLU A 327 10.73 -7.87 13.24
CA GLU A 327 9.45 -8.25 12.64
C GLU A 327 8.29 -7.46 13.28
N PHE A 328 7.44 -6.89 12.44
CA PHE A 328 6.22 -6.16 12.83
C PHE A 328 4.98 -6.90 12.26
N PRO A 329 4.36 -7.84 13.01
CA PRO A 329 3.34 -8.76 12.49
C PRO A 329 1.98 -8.12 12.15
N ALA A 330 1.75 -6.88 12.61
CA ALA A 330 0.63 -6.05 12.21
C ALA A 330 1.14 -4.68 11.76
N ALA A 331 1.17 -4.45 10.45
CA ALA A 331 1.61 -3.19 9.84
C ALA A 331 0.67 -2.77 8.70
N PRO A 332 -0.63 -2.51 8.96
CA PRO A 332 -1.60 -2.21 7.92
C PRO A 332 -1.23 -0.95 7.14
N PHE A 333 -1.21 -1.07 5.80
CA PHE A 333 -0.82 0.00 4.89
C PHE A 333 -1.88 0.22 3.80
N SER A 334 -2.00 1.46 3.34
CA SER A 334 -3.02 1.88 2.37
C SER A 334 -2.46 2.73 1.23
N GLY A 335 -3.24 2.80 0.15
CA GLY A 335 -2.96 3.61 -1.02
C GLY A 335 -4.25 4.03 -1.70
N TRP A 336 -4.29 3.91 -3.03
CA TRP A 336 -5.49 4.08 -3.84
C TRP A 336 -5.53 3.02 -4.93
N TYR A 337 -6.73 2.73 -5.42
CA TYR A 337 -6.97 1.68 -6.39
C TYR A 337 -6.41 1.99 -7.78
N VAL A 338 -5.90 0.97 -8.45
CA VAL A 338 -5.89 0.88 -9.91
C VAL A 338 -7.24 0.31 -10.36
N GLY A 339 -7.94 0.94 -11.30
CA GLY A 339 -9.33 0.60 -11.66
C GLY A 339 -9.58 -0.87 -12.02
N CYS A 340 -8.58 -1.58 -12.54
CA CYS A 340 -8.67 -3.00 -12.87
C CYS A 340 -8.62 -3.94 -11.66
N GLU A 341 -8.21 -3.48 -10.48
CA GLU A 341 -8.39 -4.26 -9.24
C GLU A 341 -9.88 -4.48 -9.00
N ILE A 342 -10.68 -3.40 -8.99
CA ILE A 342 -12.13 -3.48 -8.81
C ILE A 342 -12.79 -4.06 -10.07
N GLY A 343 -12.63 -3.39 -11.21
CA GLY A 343 -13.38 -3.67 -12.45
C GLY A 343 -13.04 -5.00 -13.12
N MET A 344 -11.87 -5.58 -12.82
CA MET A 344 -11.53 -6.94 -13.28
C MET A 344 -11.53 -7.95 -12.13
N ARG A 345 -10.79 -7.70 -11.04
CA ARG A 345 -10.52 -8.73 -10.02
C ARG A 345 -11.57 -8.83 -8.91
N ASP A 346 -12.26 -7.75 -8.56
CA ASP A 346 -13.38 -7.80 -7.61
C ASP A 346 -14.69 -8.17 -8.31
N PHE A 347 -14.98 -7.56 -9.46
CA PHE A 347 -16.25 -7.76 -10.16
C PHE A 347 -16.30 -8.90 -11.20
N CYS A 348 -15.20 -9.19 -11.92
CA CYS A 348 -15.24 -10.14 -13.06
C CYS A 348 -14.59 -11.50 -12.80
N ASP A 349 -13.80 -11.67 -11.73
CA ASP A 349 -13.27 -12.98 -11.31
C ASP A 349 -14.42 -13.94 -10.93
N ALA A 350 -14.37 -15.18 -11.43
CA ALA A 350 -15.43 -16.17 -11.25
C ALA A 350 -15.60 -16.66 -9.79
N GLN A 351 -14.53 -16.57 -8.99
CA GLN A 351 -14.52 -16.85 -7.55
C GLN A 351 -14.72 -15.59 -6.69
N ARG A 352 -15.24 -14.51 -7.29
CA ARG A 352 -15.57 -13.22 -6.66
C ARG A 352 -17.02 -12.86 -7.02
N TYR A 353 -17.33 -11.61 -7.36
CA TYR A 353 -18.72 -11.23 -7.68
C TYR A 353 -19.22 -11.77 -9.04
N ASN A 354 -18.33 -12.22 -9.95
CA ASN A 354 -18.65 -12.95 -11.18
C ASN A 354 -19.70 -12.28 -12.11
N LEU A 355 -19.70 -10.95 -12.20
CA LEU A 355 -20.74 -10.16 -12.87
C LEU A 355 -20.64 -10.14 -14.40
N LEU A 356 -19.62 -10.76 -14.97
CA LEU A 356 -19.23 -10.60 -16.38
C LEU A 356 -20.32 -11.07 -17.37
N GLN A 357 -21.11 -12.09 -17.00
CA GLN A 357 -22.21 -12.59 -17.82
C GLN A 357 -23.45 -11.68 -17.73
N GLU A 358 -23.85 -11.28 -16.52
CA GLU A 358 -24.96 -10.36 -16.26
C GLU A 358 -24.81 -9.05 -17.07
N VAL A 359 -23.61 -8.46 -17.03
CA VAL A 359 -23.28 -7.25 -17.80
C VAL A 359 -23.30 -7.49 -19.31
N ALA A 360 -22.79 -8.63 -19.79
CA ALA A 360 -22.79 -8.95 -21.21
C ALA A 360 -24.21 -9.18 -21.78
N GLU A 361 -25.11 -9.74 -20.97
CA GLU A 361 -26.51 -9.96 -21.33
C GLU A 361 -27.31 -8.65 -21.36
N GLN A 362 -27.09 -7.74 -20.38
CA GLN A 362 -27.65 -6.37 -20.40
C GLN A 362 -27.08 -5.51 -21.55
N MET A 363 -25.84 -5.75 -21.99
CA MET A 363 -25.28 -5.18 -23.21
C MET A 363 -25.82 -5.78 -24.52
N GLY A 364 -26.67 -6.83 -24.46
CA GLY A 364 -27.21 -7.50 -25.64
C GLY A 364 -26.16 -8.28 -26.46
N LEU A 365 -25.06 -8.71 -25.83
CA LEU A 365 -23.99 -9.45 -26.50
C LEU A 365 -24.34 -10.93 -26.65
N ASP A 366 -23.85 -11.58 -27.72
CA ASP A 366 -24.00 -13.03 -27.88
C ASP A 366 -23.05 -13.78 -26.93
N THR A 367 -23.55 -14.15 -25.76
CA THR A 367 -22.80 -14.90 -24.73
C THR A 367 -22.57 -16.38 -25.08
N ARG A 368 -23.25 -16.91 -26.12
CA ARG A 368 -23.26 -18.34 -26.45
C ARG A 368 -21.95 -18.84 -27.08
N THR A 369 -21.10 -17.94 -27.57
CA THR A 369 -19.83 -18.28 -28.21
C THR A 369 -18.72 -17.33 -27.76
N THR A 370 -17.53 -17.86 -27.45
CA THR A 370 -16.36 -17.04 -27.11
C THR A 370 -15.84 -16.21 -28.29
N LEU A 371 -16.18 -16.60 -29.53
CA LEU A 371 -15.77 -15.89 -30.74
C LEU A 371 -16.41 -14.51 -30.90
N SER A 372 -17.47 -14.19 -30.15
CA SER A 372 -18.07 -12.84 -30.15
C SER A 372 -17.26 -11.82 -29.32
N LEU A 373 -16.25 -12.29 -28.56
CA LEU A 373 -15.47 -11.51 -27.60
C LEU A 373 -16.35 -10.77 -26.57
N TRP A 374 -17.44 -11.41 -26.15
CA TRP A 374 -18.39 -10.81 -25.20
C TRP A 374 -17.76 -10.53 -23.83
N LYS A 375 -16.86 -11.40 -23.38
CA LYS A 375 -16.13 -11.25 -22.11
C LYS A 375 -15.23 -10.03 -22.14
N ASP A 376 -14.48 -9.87 -23.23
CA ASP A 376 -13.55 -8.76 -23.43
C ASP A 376 -14.29 -7.42 -23.43
N LYS A 377 -15.44 -7.35 -24.12
CA LYS A 377 -16.32 -6.17 -24.18
C LYS A 377 -16.91 -5.81 -22.81
N ALA A 378 -17.55 -6.78 -22.13
CA ALA A 378 -18.16 -6.54 -20.82
C ALA A 378 -17.13 -6.19 -19.74
N ALA A 379 -15.91 -6.75 -19.81
CA ALA A 379 -14.81 -6.40 -18.92
C ALA A 379 -14.31 -4.96 -19.15
N VAL A 380 -14.29 -4.47 -20.38
CA VAL A 380 -13.97 -3.07 -20.69
C VAL A 380 -15.03 -2.12 -20.10
N GLU A 381 -16.31 -2.31 -20.39
CA GLU A 381 -17.36 -1.42 -19.84
C GLU A 381 -17.42 -1.47 -18.30
N MET A 382 -17.17 -2.62 -17.67
CA MET A 382 -17.03 -2.70 -16.20
C MET A 382 -15.87 -1.85 -15.67
N ASN A 383 -14.73 -1.80 -16.37
CA ASN A 383 -13.61 -0.93 -15.99
C ASN A 383 -13.93 0.56 -16.25
N VAL A 384 -14.69 0.87 -17.31
CA VAL A 384 -15.18 2.23 -17.59
C VAL A 384 -16.15 2.69 -16.49
N ALA A 385 -17.09 1.83 -16.07
CA ALA A 385 -18.01 2.11 -14.96
C ALA A 385 -17.26 2.50 -13.68
N VAL A 386 -16.29 1.68 -13.27
CA VAL A 386 -15.47 1.91 -12.07
C VAL A 386 -14.72 3.24 -12.14
N LEU A 387 -14.01 3.50 -13.25
CA LEU A 387 -13.22 4.72 -13.40
C LEU A 387 -14.10 5.98 -13.45
N HIS A 388 -15.21 5.93 -14.20
CA HIS A 388 -16.22 7.00 -14.25
C HIS A 388 -16.79 7.31 -12.87
N SER A 389 -17.20 6.28 -12.13
CA SER A 389 -17.86 6.43 -10.83
C SER A 389 -16.96 7.05 -9.77
N PHE A 390 -15.70 6.61 -9.70
CA PHE A 390 -14.72 7.19 -8.79
C PHE A 390 -14.39 8.65 -9.16
N GLN A 391 -14.26 8.96 -10.46
CA GLN A 391 -14.06 10.34 -10.93
C GLN A 391 -15.25 11.25 -10.60
N LEU A 392 -16.48 10.78 -10.82
CA LEU A 392 -17.73 11.48 -10.52
C LEU A 392 -17.88 11.75 -9.00
N ALA A 393 -17.56 10.74 -8.18
CA ALA A 393 -17.51 10.84 -6.72
C ALA A 393 -16.28 11.63 -6.18
N LYS A 394 -15.37 12.06 -7.06
CA LYS A 394 -14.11 12.78 -6.73
C LYS A 394 -13.18 11.98 -5.81
N VAL A 395 -13.20 10.66 -5.94
CA VAL A 395 -12.34 9.71 -5.23
C VAL A 395 -11.11 9.39 -6.09
N THR A 396 -9.93 9.40 -5.47
CA THR A 396 -8.66 9.08 -6.13
C THR A 396 -8.66 7.64 -6.62
N ILE A 397 -8.55 7.49 -7.94
CA ILE A 397 -8.31 6.22 -8.63
C ILE A 397 -7.30 6.49 -9.76
N VAL A 398 -6.64 5.45 -10.27
CA VAL A 398 -5.81 5.54 -11.46
C VAL A 398 -6.17 4.42 -12.44
N ASP A 399 -6.11 4.69 -13.74
CA ASP A 399 -6.27 3.65 -14.76
C ASP A 399 -4.99 2.80 -14.90
N HIS A 400 -5.13 1.66 -15.58
CA HIS A 400 -4.05 0.68 -15.70
C HIS A 400 -2.97 1.06 -16.73
N HIS A 401 -3.20 2.03 -17.62
CA HIS A 401 -2.18 2.54 -18.54
C HIS A 401 -1.32 3.63 -17.87
N ALA A 402 -1.94 4.63 -17.24
CA ALA A 402 -1.23 5.74 -16.60
C ALA A 402 -0.37 5.29 -15.41
N VAL A 403 -0.83 4.31 -14.63
CA VAL A 403 -0.01 3.71 -13.56
C VAL A 403 1.13 2.87 -14.12
N ALA A 404 0.95 2.20 -15.26
CA ALA A 404 2.00 1.40 -15.90
C ALA A 404 3.11 2.30 -16.47
N GLU A 405 2.77 3.41 -17.13
CA GLU A 405 3.75 4.44 -17.50
C GLU A 405 4.47 5.02 -16.28
N SER A 406 3.73 5.27 -15.20
CA SER A 406 4.30 5.81 -13.95
C SER A 406 5.28 4.82 -13.31
N PHE A 407 5.04 3.51 -13.44
CA PHE A 407 5.99 2.49 -13.03
C PHE A 407 7.24 2.45 -13.92
N MET A 408 7.12 2.63 -15.24
CA MET A 408 8.31 2.72 -16.11
C MET A 408 9.20 3.92 -15.71
N LYS A 409 8.60 5.08 -15.46
CA LYS A 409 9.28 6.28 -14.94
C LYS A 409 9.90 6.02 -13.55
N HIS A 410 9.32 5.15 -12.72
CA HIS A 410 9.93 4.69 -11.46
C HIS A 410 11.13 3.77 -11.72
N LEU A 411 11.00 2.74 -12.56
CA LEU A 411 12.08 1.81 -12.92
C LEU A 411 13.33 2.53 -13.43
N GLU A 412 13.18 3.50 -14.34
CA GLU A 412 14.27 4.34 -14.85
C GLU A 412 14.99 5.12 -13.74
N ASN A 413 14.21 5.70 -12.80
CA ASN A 413 14.77 6.43 -11.67
C ASN A 413 15.47 5.51 -10.67
N GLU A 414 14.93 4.33 -10.38
CA GLU A 414 15.54 3.35 -9.47
C GLU A 414 16.84 2.77 -10.06
N GLN A 415 16.84 2.46 -11.36
CA GLN A 415 18.03 2.06 -12.10
C GLN A 415 19.12 3.14 -12.06
N ARG A 416 18.76 4.42 -12.19
CA ARG A 416 19.67 5.57 -12.11
C ARG A 416 20.18 5.86 -10.70
N ILE A 417 19.36 5.64 -9.66
CA ILE A 417 19.65 6.04 -8.27
C ILE A 417 20.35 4.91 -7.49
N ARG A 418 19.98 3.65 -7.72
CA ARG A 418 20.50 2.49 -6.97
C ARG A 418 20.85 1.27 -7.81
N GLY A 419 20.91 1.40 -9.13
CA GLY A 419 21.39 0.34 -10.02
C GLY A 419 20.41 -0.80 -10.30
N GLY A 420 19.13 -0.68 -9.92
CA GLY A 420 18.13 -1.70 -10.21
C GLY A 420 16.80 -1.49 -9.51
N CYS A 421 15.84 -2.37 -9.78
CA CYS A 421 14.53 -2.37 -9.14
C CYS A 421 13.94 -3.80 -9.08
N PRO A 422 13.69 -4.37 -7.88
CA PRO A 422 13.03 -5.67 -7.77
C PRO A 422 11.61 -5.59 -8.31
N ALA A 423 11.24 -6.48 -9.24
CA ALA A 423 9.99 -6.37 -9.96
C ALA A 423 9.41 -7.73 -10.39
N ASP A 424 8.16 -8.01 -10.01
CA ASP A 424 7.44 -9.25 -10.31
C ASP A 424 6.51 -9.03 -11.52
N TRP A 425 6.98 -9.34 -12.73
CA TRP A 425 6.25 -9.12 -13.99
C TRP A 425 4.83 -9.73 -13.97
N VAL A 426 4.66 -10.89 -13.30
CA VAL A 426 3.38 -11.61 -13.18
C VAL A 426 2.33 -10.81 -12.40
N TRP A 427 2.75 -9.88 -11.53
CA TRP A 427 1.87 -9.00 -10.75
C TRP A 427 1.82 -7.56 -11.28
N LEU A 428 2.84 -7.12 -12.03
CA LEU A 428 2.96 -5.75 -12.51
C LEU A 428 2.28 -5.52 -13.88
N VAL A 429 2.09 -6.56 -14.69
CA VAL A 429 1.25 -6.49 -15.90
C VAL A 429 -0.23 -6.51 -15.49
N PRO A 430 -1.06 -5.53 -15.88
CA PRO A 430 -2.47 -5.50 -15.51
C PRO A 430 -3.27 -6.71 -16.06
N PRO A 431 -4.34 -7.13 -15.35
CA PRO A 431 -5.15 -8.31 -15.70
C PRO A 431 -6.06 -8.12 -16.92
N ILE A 432 -6.06 -6.92 -17.51
CA ILE A 432 -6.76 -6.52 -18.72
C ILE A 432 -5.80 -5.68 -19.56
N SER A 433 -5.94 -5.68 -20.89
CA SER A 433 -5.12 -4.87 -21.81
C SER A 433 -3.59 -5.06 -21.72
N GLY A 434 -3.10 -6.18 -21.17
CA GLY A 434 -1.70 -6.34 -20.74
C GLY A 434 -0.63 -5.87 -21.75
N SER A 435 -0.66 -6.36 -22.99
CA SER A 435 0.29 -5.97 -24.06
C SER A 435 0.10 -4.57 -24.64
N LEU A 436 -0.99 -3.87 -24.27
CA LEU A 436 -1.23 -2.45 -24.53
C LEU A 436 -0.65 -1.55 -23.41
N THR A 437 0.08 -2.13 -22.47
CA THR A 437 0.85 -1.41 -21.43
C THR A 437 2.35 -1.57 -21.66
N PRO A 438 3.18 -0.56 -21.33
CA PRO A 438 4.62 -0.60 -21.61
C PRO A 438 5.39 -1.64 -20.78
N ILE A 439 4.82 -2.09 -19.65
CA ILE A 439 5.43 -3.07 -18.74
C ILE A 439 5.51 -4.47 -19.37
N PHE A 440 4.50 -4.86 -20.16
CA PHE A 440 4.49 -6.15 -20.83
C PHE A 440 5.75 -6.35 -21.70
N HIS A 441 6.22 -5.26 -22.33
CA HIS A 441 7.40 -5.25 -23.20
C HIS A 441 8.73 -5.12 -22.44
N GLN A 442 8.70 -4.96 -21.11
CA GLN A 442 9.89 -4.78 -20.29
C GLN A 442 10.33 -6.10 -19.63
N GLU A 443 11.57 -6.53 -19.88
CA GLU A 443 12.19 -7.59 -19.07
C GLU A 443 12.44 -7.06 -17.64
N LEU A 444 12.09 -7.86 -16.64
CA LEU A 444 12.15 -7.50 -15.23
C LEU A 444 12.84 -8.61 -14.42
N VAL A 445 13.50 -8.24 -13.32
CA VAL A 445 14.19 -9.18 -12.43
C VAL A 445 13.47 -9.20 -11.07
N ASN A 446 12.98 -10.37 -10.68
CA ASN A 446 12.30 -10.54 -9.39
C ASN A 446 13.29 -11.07 -8.35
N TYR A 447 13.55 -10.26 -7.33
CA TYR A 447 14.43 -10.56 -6.19
C TYR A 447 13.91 -9.84 -4.93
N GLN A 448 14.40 -10.26 -3.77
CA GLN A 448 13.96 -9.72 -2.48
C GLN A 448 15.09 -8.91 -1.81
N LEU A 449 14.69 -7.88 -1.06
CA LEU A 449 15.56 -7.01 -0.28
C LEU A 449 14.97 -6.83 1.13
N SER A 450 15.78 -6.36 2.08
CA SER A 450 15.34 -5.78 3.35
C SER A 450 15.56 -4.26 3.31
N PRO A 451 14.74 -3.43 3.99
CA PRO A 451 13.43 -3.76 4.58
C PRO A 451 12.42 -4.27 3.54
N GLY A 452 11.38 -5.00 3.97
CA GLY A 452 10.41 -5.59 3.07
C GLY A 452 9.13 -6.10 3.74
N PHE A 453 8.04 -6.19 2.97
CA PHE A 453 6.79 -6.81 3.42
C PHE A 453 6.79 -8.31 3.14
N ARG A 454 6.28 -9.10 4.08
CA ARG A 454 6.12 -10.57 4.02
C ARG A 454 4.66 -10.95 4.16
N TYR A 455 4.26 -12.03 3.49
CA TYR A 455 2.99 -12.68 3.79
C TYR A 455 3.10 -13.47 5.10
N GLN A 456 1.98 -13.75 5.75
CA GLN A 456 1.93 -14.56 6.97
C GLN A 456 0.94 -15.72 6.78
N ALA A 457 1.02 -16.73 7.65
CA ALA A 457 -0.10 -17.64 7.83
C ALA A 457 -1.29 -16.88 8.44
N ASP A 458 -2.51 -17.22 8.01
CA ASP A 458 -3.72 -16.66 8.62
C ASP A 458 -3.77 -17.06 10.10
N PRO A 459 -3.95 -16.12 11.05
CA PRO A 459 -3.68 -16.37 12.47
C PRO A 459 -4.57 -17.47 13.07
N TRP A 460 -5.81 -17.62 12.61
CA TRP A 460 -6.72 -18.69 13.06
C TRP A 460 -6.26 -20.11 12.69
N LYS A 461 -5.24 -20.27 11.83
CA LYS A 461 -4.67 -21.57 11.44
C LYS A 461 -3.55 -22.05 12.39
N SER A 462 -3.03 -21.16 13.24
CA SER A 462 -2.10 -21.49 14.34
C SER A 462 -2.63 -21.12 15.74
N TYR A 463 -3.71 -20.34 15.84
CA TYR A 463 -4.27 -19.89 17.10
C TYR A 463 -4.79 -21.03 17.99
N ILE A 464 -4.38 -21.03 19.27
CA ILE A 464 -4.86 -21.94 20.30
C ILE A 464 -5.67 -21.12 21.33
N PRO A 465 -7.00 -21.29 21.41
CA PRO A 465 -7.84 -20.55 22.35
C PRO A 465 -7.46 -20.80 23.81
N LYS A 466 -7.37 -19.74 24.61
CA LYS A 466 -6.95 -19.79 26.02
C LYS A 466 -8.08 -20.12 27.01
N GLY A 467 -9.23 -20.57 26.52
CA GLY A 467 -10.42 -20.85 27.33
C GLY A 467 -11.37 -21.89 26.72
N THR A 468 -12.50 -22.11 27.39
CA THR A 468 -13.53 -23.08 26.96
C THR A 468 -14.22 -22.64 25.66
N THR A 469 -13.67 -23.10 24.53
CA THR A 469 -14.30 -23.26 23.21
C THR A 469 -14.96 -22.03 22.57
N ILE A 470 -14.59 -21.75 21.32
CA ILE A 470 -15.14 -20.67 20.47
C ILE A 470 -16.68 -20.72 20.31
N THR A 471 -17.33 -21.81 20.69
CA THR A 471 -18.80 -21.98 20.68
C THR A 471 -19.56 -21.14 21.71
N ARG A 472 -18.92 -20.49 22.69
CA ARG A 472 -19.61 -19.60 23.64
C ARG A 472 -20.03 -18.28 22.97
N LYS A 473 -21.20 -18.30 22.32
CA LYS A 473 -21.88 -17.13 21.74
C LYS A 473 -21.83 -15.94 22.71
N LYS A 474 -21.10 -14.87 22.33
CA LYS A 474 -21.07 -13.62 23.11
C LYS A 474 -22.49 -13.08 23.27
N THR A 475 -22.83 -12.69 24.50
CA THR A 475 -24.16 -12.22 24.86
C THR A 475 -24.47 -10.89 24.19
N PHE A 476 -25.75 -10.54 24.07
CA PHE A 476 -26.17 -9.25 23.53
C PHE A 476 -25.54 -8.06 24.29
N LYS A 477 -25.31 -8.22 25.60
CA LYS A 477 -24.64 -7.21 26.46
C LYS A 477 -23.16 -7.01 26.09
N GLU A 478 -22.44 -8.08 25.77
CA GLU A 478 -21.03 -8.02 25.36
C GLU A 478 -20.88 -7.41 23.96
N ILE A 479 -21.74 -7.79 23.01
CA ILE A 479 -21.77 -7.20 21.66
C ILE A 479 -22.14 -5.70 21.72
N ALA A 480 -23.19 -5.35 22.48
CA ALA A 480 -23.58 -3.95 22.67
C ALA A 480 -22.50 -3.13 23.39
N ASN A 481 -21.76 -3.74 24.32
CA ASN A 481 -20.60 -3.10 24.95
C ASN A 481 -19.47 -2.87 23.95
N ALA A 482 -19.12 -3.84 23.09
CA ALA A 482 -18.11 -3.66 22.05
C ALA A 482 -18.47 -2.50 21.10
N VAL A 483 -19.71 -2.46 20.59
CA VAL A 483 -20.21 -1.35 19.77
C VAL A 483 -20.18 0.00 20.52
N LYS A 484 -20.56 0.01 21.80
CA LYS A 484 -20.50 1.20 22.66
C LYS A 484 -19.07 1.66 22.95
N ILE A 485 -18.12 0.73 23.04
CA ILE A 485 -16.68 1.02 23.15
C ILE A 485 -16.19 1.65 21.85
N SER A 486 -16.43 1.02 20.69
CA SER A 486 -16.10 1.59 19.37
C SER A 486 -16.65 3.01 19.20
N ALA A 487 -17.93 3.24 19.53
CA ALA A 487 -18.56 4.56 19.45
C ALA A 487 -17.97 5.59 20.44
N LYS A 488 -17.68 5.20 21.69
CA LYS A 488 -17.05 6.08 22.68
C LYS A 488 -15.62 6.45 22.29
N LEU A 489 -14.88 5.49 21.76
CA LEU A 489 -13.49 5.63 21.33
C LEU A 489 -13.40 6.53 20.09
N MET A 490 -14.33 6.35 19.13
CA MET A 490 -14.54 7.30 18.03
C MET A 490 -14.89 8.70 18.52
N GLY A 491 -15.77 8.85 19.51
CA GLY A 491 -16.05 10.14 20.14
C GLY A 491 -14.79 10.83 20.66
N HIS A 492 -13.81 10.08 21.15
CA HIS A 492 -12.51 10.61 21.58
C HIS A 492 -11.61 10.99 20.38
N VAL A 493 -11.50 10.15 19.35
CA VAL A 493 -10.74 10.45 18.11
C VAL A 493 -11.32 11.67 17.37
N MET A 494 -12.64 11.81 17.32
CA MET A 494 -13.32 13.00 16.78
C MET A 494 -13.04 14.26 17.61
N ALA A 495 -12.98 14.13 18.95
CA ALA A 495 -12.73 15.25 19.87
C ALA A 495 -11.27 15.70 19.93
N GLN A 496 -10.31 14.85 19.55
CA GLN A 496 -8.89 15.22 19.41
C GLN A 496 -8.58 16.05 18.15
N ARG A 497 -9.56 16.31 17.28
CA ARG A 497 -9.39 17.22 16.13
C ARG A 497 -9.06 18.64 16.60
N VAL A 498 -8.09 19.26 15.93
CA VAL A 498 -7.65 20.64 16.21
C VAL A 498 -8.84 21.60 16.09
N LYS A 499 -9.02 22.51 17.07
CA LYS A 499 -10.07 23.53 17.00
C LYS A 499 -9.76 24.53 15.88
N ALA A 500 -10.78 24.90 15.12
CA ALA A 500 -10.69 25.97 14.14
C ALA A 500 -11.86 26.95 14.32
N THR A 501 -11.58 28.24 14.24
CA THR A 501 -12.60 29.28 14.37
C THR A 501 -12.64 30.09 13.09
N ILE A 502 -13.75 29.95 12.35
CA ILE A 502 -13.99 30.62 11.08
C ILE A 502 -14.87 31.84 11.36
N LEU A 503 -14.27 33.03 11.28
CA LEU A 503 -14.96 34.30 11.49
C LEU A 503 -15.38 34.86 10.13
N TYR A 504 -16.57 35.47 10.04
CA TYR A 504 -17.02 36.13 8.81
C TYR A 504 -17.51 37.56 9.06
N ALA A 505 -17.23 38.43 8.09
CA ALA A 505 -17.89 39.72 7.97
C ALA A 505 -18.45 39.85 6.54
N SER A 506 -19.70 40.27 6.42
CA SER A 506 -20.40 40.27 5.13
C SER A 506 -21.60 41.21 5.14
N GLU A 507 -21.62 42.09 4.14
CA GLU A 507 -22.72 43.03 3.87
C GLU A 507 -23.88 42.32 3.14
N THR A 508 -23.54 41.56 2.09
CA THR A 508 -24.48 40.91 1.17
C THR A 508 -24.58 39.40 1.36
N GLY A 509 -24.10 38.88 2.50
CA GLY A 509 -24.13 37.47 2.85
C GLY A 509 -23.18 36.54 2.06
N LYS A 510 -22.51 37.01 1.00
CA LYS A 510 -21.59 36.20 0.19
C LYS A 510 -20.44 35.60 1.03
N SER A 511 -19.77 36.42 1.83
CA SER A 511 -18.66 35.98 2.72
C SER A 511 -19.17 35.03 3.81
N LYS A 512 -20.40 35.23 4.31
CA LYS A 512 -21.07 34.29 5.22
C LYS A 512 -21.27 32.92 4.55
N ALA A 513 -21.78 32.88 3.31
CA ALA A 513 -21.91 31.64 2.56
C ALA A 513 -20.54 30.95 2.33
N TYR A 514 -19.49 31.70 2.00
CA TYR A 514 -18.13 31.15 1.92
C TYR A 514 -17.62 30.59 3.25
N ALA A 515 -17.90 31.24 4.39
CA ALA A 515 -17.51 30.76 5.71
C ALA A 515 -18.21 29.46 6.11
N PHE A 516 -19.50 29.31 5.79
CA PHE A 516 -20.21 28.05 6.00
C PHE A 516 -19.71 26.95 5.05
N ASN A 517 -19.45 27.25 3.76
CA ASN A 517 -18.80 26.30 2.85
C ASN A 517 -17.41 25.87 3.34
N LEU A 518 -16.65 26.78 3.93
CA LEU A 518 -15.33 26.52 4.52
C LEU A 518 -15.42 25.63 5.76
N LYS A 519 -16.44 25.82 6.62
CA LYS A 519 -16.73 24.94 7.76
C LYS A 519 -17.05 23.51 7.30
N GLU A 520 -17.92 23.36 6.31
CA GLU A 520 -18.24 22.05 5.74
C GLU A 520 -16.98 21.39 5.14
N LEU A 521 -16.05 22.16 4.58
CA LEU A 521 -14.72 21.72 4.14
C LEU A 521 -13.74 21.34 5.28
N PHE A 522 -13.86 21.96 6.46
CA PHE A 522 -12.92 21.76 7.58
C PHE A 522 -13.34 20.66 8.58
N GLN A 523 -14.63 20.33 8.67
CA GLN A 523 -15.19 19.49 9.75
C GLN A 523 -14.72 18.03 9.87
N SER A 524 -13.94 17.52 8.91
CA SER A 524 -13.35 16.18 8.95
C SER A 524 -11.92 16.13 9.52
N ALA A 525 -11.26 17.28 9.65
CA ALA A 525 -9.87 17.41 10.10
C ALA A 525 -9.76 18.28 11.34
N PHE A 526 -10.61 19.30 11.43
CA PHE A 526 -10.74 20.22 12.55
C PHE A 526 -12.08 20.04 13.26
N ALA A 527 -12.24 20.70 14.39
CA ALA A 527 -13.54 21.03 14.97
C ALA A 527 -13.88 22.51 14.63
N PRO A 528 -14.43 22.82 13.44
CA PRO A 528 -14.67 24.18 13.00
C PRO A 528 -15.97 24.76 13.61
N ARG A 529 -15.85 25.92 14.27
CA ARG A 529 -17.00 26.81 14.53
C ARG A 529 -17.05 27.94 13.50
N VAL A 530 -18.25 28.42 13.18
CA VAL A 530 -18.46 29.65 12.40
C VAL A 530 -19.12 30.69 13.30
N MET A 531 -18.60 31.91 13.31
CA MET A 531 -19.14 33.05 14.07
C MET A 531 -19.12 34.31 13.22
N CYS A 532 -20.02 35.25 13.49
CA CYS A 532 -19.93 36.58 12.91
C CYS A 532 -18.79 37.37 13.60
N LEU A 533 -18.14 38.30 12.90
CA LEU A 533 -16.94 39.01 13.40
C LEU A 533 -17.28 40.06 14.49
N ASP A 534 -18.53 40.51 14.55
CA ASP A 534 -19.11 41.40 15.58
C ASP A 534 -19.56 40.68 16.85
N GLU A 535 -19.87 39.38 16.74
CA GLU A 535 -20.18 38.43 17.83
C GLU A 535 -18.92 37.86 18.51
N TYR A 536 -17.72 38.08 17.95
CA TYR A 536 -16.48 37.46 18.41
C TYR A 536 -15.69 38.36 19.38
N ASP A 537 -15.42 37.83 20.58
CA ASP A 537 -14.55 38.48 21.57
C ASP A 537 -13.07 38.34 21.17
N VAL A 538 -12.44 39.49 20.91
CA VAL A 538 -11.03 39.62 20.55
C VAL A 538 -10.10 38.94 21.57
N VAL A 539 -10.44 38.94 22.87
CA VAL A 539 -9.64 38.31 23.95
C VAL A 539 -9.55 36.78 23.76
N SER A 540 -10.48 36.17 23.03
CA SER A 540 -10.42 34.75 22.69
C SER A 540 -9.26 34.39 21.74
N LEU A 541 -8.68 35.34 20.99
CA LEU A 541 -7.61 35.07 20.00
C LEU A 541 -6.38 34.39 20.63
N GLU A 542 -6.01 34.74 21.85
CA GLU A 542 -4.87 34.15 22.57
C GLU A 542 -5.07 32.66 22.90
N HIS A 543 -6.31 32.17 22.79
CA HIS A 543 -6.74 30.82 23.16
C HIS A 543 -7.16 29.96 21.94
N GLU A 544 -7.09 30.52 20.73
CA GLU A 544 -7.43 29.82 19.48
C GLU A 544 -6.25 29.03 18.92
N THR A 545 -6.52 27.83 18.39
CA THR A 545 -5.47 26.99 17.76
C THR A 545 -5.32 27.26 16.25
N LEU A 546 -6.40 27.73 15.60
CA LEU A 546 -6.42 28.16 14.20
C LEU A 546 -7.60 29.10 13.97
N VAL A 547 -7.34 30.32 13.47
CA VAL A 547 -8.38 31.28 13.08
C VAL A 547 -8.33 31.51 11.57
N LEU A 548 -9.50 31.61 10.94
CA LEU A 548 -9.68 31.90 9.52
C LEU A 548 -10.70 33.01 9.38
N VAL A 549 -10.37 34.12 8.73
CA VAL A 549 -11.28 35.27 8.57
C VAL A 549 -11.75 35.37 7.12
N VAL A 550 -13.06 35.33 6.91
CA VAL A 550 -13.72 35.38 5.60
C VAL A 550 -14.53 36.67 5.50
N THR A 551 -13.85 37.76 5.13
CA THR A 551 -14.48 39.07 4.93
C THR A 551 -14.67 39.40 3.45
N SER A 552 -15.71 40.18 3.14
CA SER A 552 -15.73 40.99 1.91
C SER A 552 -15.03 42.33 2.17
N THR A 553 -14.73 43.08 1.11
CA THR A 553 -14.37 44.51 1.20
C THR A 553 -15.24 45.30 0.22
N PHE A 554 -15.47 46.58 0.52
CA PHE A 554 -15.99 47.52 -0.48
C PHE A 554 -14.91 47.84 -1.54
N GLY A 555 -15.30 48.50 -2.63
CA GLY A 555 -14.37 48.87 -3.72
C GLY A 555 -13.19 49.76 -3.31
N ASN A 556 -13.31 50.42 -2.15
CA ASN A 556 -12.28 51.28 -1.57
C ASN A 556 -11.34 50.52 -0.58
N GLY A 557 -11.62 49.24 -0.29
CA GLY A 557 -10.86 48.42 0.65
C GLY A 557 -11.42 48.34 2.08
N ASP A 558 -12.41 49.16 2.44
CA ASP A 558 -13.03 49.12 3.77
C ASP A 558 -13.80 47.81 4.04
N PRO A 559 -13.86 47.34 5.31
CA PRO A 559 -14.62 46.15 5.71
C PRO A 559 -16.13 46.42 5.77
N PRO A 560 -16.97 45.37 5.89
CA PRO A 560 -18.42 45.48 6.13
C PRO A 560 -18.72 46.00 7.54
N GLU A 561 -19.95 46.45 7.81
CA GLU A 561 -20.34 47.01 9.13
C GLU A 561 -20.06 46.02 10.28
N ASN A 562 -20.43 44.75 10.10
CA ASN A 562 -20.15 43.67 11.05
C ASN A 562 -18.67 43.26 11.15
N GLY A 563 -17.76 43.93 10.42
CA GLY A 563 -16.31 43.74 10.50
C GLY A 563 -15.53 44.89 11.16
N GLU A 564 -16.13 46.06 11.37
CA GLU A 564 -15.38 47.27 11.77
C GLU A 564 -14.65 47.15 13.12
N ARG A 565 -15.25 46.44 14.10
CA ARG A 565 -14.71 46.30 15.47
C ARG A 565 -13.29 45.71 15.53
N LEU A 566 -12.89 44.92 14.52
CA LEU A 566 -11.60 44.24 14.46
C LEU A 566 -10.56 44.92 13.55
N ARG A 567 -10.82 46.17 13.12
CA ARG A 567 -9.90 47.00 12.30
C ARG A 567 -8.56 47.31 12.99
N PHE A 568 -8.51 47.33 14.32
CA PHE A 568 -7.34 47.77 15.10
C PHE A 568 -6.46 46.64 15.70
N PRO A 569 -6.97 45.49 16.18
CA PRO A 569 -6.11 44.47 16.82
C PRO A 569 -5.26 43.63 15.86
N LEU A 570 -5.75 43.31 14.66
CA LEU A 570 -5.20 42.24 13.80
C LEU A 570 -4.04 42.66 12.88
N CYS A 571 -3.16 43.57 13.32
CA CYS A 571 -2.07 44.08 12.48
C CYS A 571 -0.81 43.16 12.45
N ILE A 572 -0.99 41.84 12.65
CA ILE A 572 0.09 40.83 12.71
C ILE A 572 -0.30 39.59 11.88
N SER A 573 0.65 39.08 11.09
CA SER A 573 0.65 37.83 10.30
C SER A 573 -0.41 37.64 9.18
N ALA A 574 0.08 37.75 7.93
CA ALA A 574 -0.34 37.00 6.73
C ALA A 574 -1.85 36.98 6.34
N TRP A 575 -2.29 38.00 5.59
CA TRP A 575 -3.50 37.92 4.77
C TRP A 575 -3.28 37.10 3.48
N ILE A 576 -4.09 36.07 3.24
CA ILE A 576 -4.20 35.40 1.93
C ILE A 576 -5.49 35.86 1.25
N GLY A 577 -5.43 36.99 0.55
CA GLY A 577 -6.54 37.53 -0.23
C GLY A 577 -6.65 36.86 -1.60
N ILE A 578 -7.67 36.03 -1.83
CA ILE A 578 -8.01 35.52 -3.17
C ILE A 578 -9.06 36.45 -3.80
N GLN A 579 -8.60 37.34 -4.67
CA GLN A 579 -9.45 38.37 -5.30
C GLN A 579 -10.18 37.81 -6.54
N ALA A 580 -11.37 37.24 -6.33
CA ALA A 580 -12.21 36.70 -7.40
C ALA A 580 -12.95 37.81 -8.19
N GLY A 581 -12.24 38.47 -9.11
CA GLY A 581 -12.83 39.47 -10.00
C GLY A 581 -13.66 38.84 -11.13
N ILE A 582 -14.96 39.15 -11.16
CA ILE A 582 -15.84 38.85 -12.30
C ILE A 582 -16.31 40.20 -12.87
N ASN A 583 -15.79 40.59 -14.04
CA ASN A 583 -16.33 41.71 -14.79
C ASN A 583 -17.60 41.26 -15.53
N PRO A 584 -18.73 41.98 -15.44
CA PRO A 584 -19.83 41.81 -16.38
C PRO A 584 -19.42 42.37 -17.76
N PRO A 585 -20.00 41.89 -18.87
CA PRO A 585 -19.81 42.51 -20.18
C PRO A 585 -20.47 43.90 -20.22
N ALA A 586 -19.74 44.86 -20.77
CA ALA A 586 -20.28 46.13 -21.27
C ALA A 586 -20.86 45.92 -22.69
N PRO A 587 -21.70 46.83 -23.24
CA PRO A 587 -22.60 46.55 -24.35
C PRO A 587 -21.92 46.40 -25.72
#